data_AF-A0A7X8HNS4-F1
#
_entry.id   AF-A0A7X8HNS4-F1
#
_cell.length_a   1.000
_cell.length_b   1.000
_cell.length_c   1.000
_cell.angle_alpha   90.00
_cell.angle_beta   90.00
_cell.angle_gamma   90.00
#
_symmetry.space_group_name_H-M   'P 1'
#
loop_
_entity.id
_entity.type
_entity.pdbx_description
1 polymer ?
#
loop_
_entity_poly.entity_id
_entity_poly.type
_entity_poly.pdbx_seq_one_letter_code
_entity_poly.pdbx_strand_id
1 'polypeptide(L)'
;MYIYFSSTKKILLIMIIYAALLLSAGCAKIPDSQPPAFDEPIFCGFYTDSAGPFSSFASLVEQWPRIQEISPLWYYIRADGTIAEDIDQKALALAREKNIKVIPLVAFAANSSSIILIEPAARQSAVQDLIWIMRENGYDGINIDMEIVKDASRDYTPERNGLTQF
;
A
#
# COMPACT_ATOMS: atom_id res chain seq x y z
N MET A 1 -11.88 68.50 -12.27
CA MET A 1 -10.66 67.98 -12.93
C MET A 1 -10.57 66.48 -12.67
N TYR A 2 -11.05 65.64 -13.60
CA TYR A 2 -11.00 64.18 -13.44
C TYR A 2 -9.60 63.69 -13.84
N ILE A 3 -8.85 63.12 -12.90
CA ILE A 3 -7.52 62.57 -13.15
C ILE A 3 -7.69 61.21 -13.83
N TYR A 4 -7.45 61.16 -15.14
CA TYR A 4 -7.49 59.93 -15.93
C TYR A 4 -6.19 59.14 -15.71
N PHE A 5 -6.24 58.04 -14.96
CA PHE A 5 -5.11 57.10 -14.85
C PHE A 5 -5.07 56.21 -16.10
N SER A 6 -3.92 56.18 -16.81
CA SER A 6 -3.77 55.39 -18.04
C SER A 6 -3.91 53.89 -17.80
N SER A 7 -4.48 53.19 -18.78
CA SER A 7 -4.75 51.73 -18.75
C SER A 7 -3.52 50.91 -18.33
N THR A 8 -2.33 51.33 -18.74
CA THR A 8 -1.05 50.68 -18.43
C THR A 8 -0.74 50.65 -16.93
N LYS A 9 -1.09 51.72 -16.18
CA LYS A 9 -0.87 51.76 -14.72
C LYS A 9 -1.83 50.83 -13.97
N LYS A 10 -3.05 50.65 -14.49
CA LYS A 10 -4.03 49.71 -13.93
C LYS A 10 -3.63 48.25 -14.19
N ILE A 11 -3.15 47.94 -15.39
CA ILE A 11 -2.65 46.60 -15.75
C ILE A 11 -1.43 46.23 -14.90
N LEU A 12 -0.48 47.17 -14.73
CA LEU A 12 0.70 46.95 -13.89
C LEU A 12 0.31 46.71 -12.42
N LEU A 13 -0.65 47.47 -11.90
CA LEU A 13 -1.16 47.28 -10.54
C LEU A 13 -1.81 45.90 -10.35
N ILE A 14 -2.62 45.46 -11.32
CA ILE A 14 -3.24 44.12 -11.30
C ILE A 14 -2.18 43.02 -11.33
N MET A 15 -1.14 43.15 -12.16
CA MET A 15 -0.04 42.18 -12.21
C MET A 15 0.74 42.11 -10.90
N ILE A 16 0.98 43.25 -10.24
CA ILE A 16 1.64 43.30 -8.92
C ILE A 16 0.78 42.62 -7.84
N ILE A 17 -0.53 42.86 -7.85
CA ILE A 17 -1.47 42.20 -6.92
C ILE A 17 -1.48 40.67 -7.16
N TYR A 18 -1.49 40.24 -8.41
CA TYR A 18 -1.47 38.81 -8.76
C TYR A 18 -0.14 38.14 -8.35
N ALA A 19 0.99 38.81 -8.57
CA ALA A 19 2.30 38.33 -8.13
C ALA A 19 2.38 38.24 -6.60
N ALA A 20 1.84 39.23 -5.88
CA ALA A 20 1.78 39.22 -4.42
C ALA A 20 0.90 38.09 -3.86
N LEU A 21 -0.24 37.80 -4.51
CA LEU A 21 -1.11 36.67 -4.15
C LEU A 21 -0.42 35.32 -4.36
N LEU A 22 0.32 35.15 -5.48
CA LEU A 22 1.07 33.92 -5.77
C LEU A 22 2.24 33.69 -4.78
N LEU A 23 2.87 34.76 -4.29
CA LEU A 23 3.95 34.66 -3.29
C LEU A 23 3.45 34.24 -1.90
N SER A 24 2.21 34.54 -1.54
CA SER A 24 1.62 34.17 -0.23
C SER A 24 1.15 32.71 -0.13
N ALA A 25 1.00 32.00 -1.25
CA ALA A 25 0.52 30.62 -1.27
C ALA A 25 1.65 29.57 -1.12
N GLY A 26 2.92 29.97 -1.20
CA GLY A 26 4.07 29.05 -1.31
C GLY A 26 4.65 28.51 -0.01
N CYS A 27 4.11 28.83 1.17
CA CYS A 27 4.67 28.41 2.47
C CYS A 27 3.65 27.88 3.48
N ALA A 28 2.51 27.34 3.01
CA ALA A 28 1.71 26.51 3.90
C ALA A 28 2.48 25.19 4.14
N LYS A 29 3.09 25.05 5.31
CA LYS A 29 3.53 23.74 5.82
C LYS A 29 2.30 22.84 5.75
N ILE A 30 2.37 21.77 4.95
CA ILE A 30 1.40 20.68 5.03
C ILE A 30 1.43 20.24 6.50
N PRO A 31 0.31 20.30 7.24
CA PRO A 31 0.27 19.81 8.60
C PRO A 31 0.79 18.38 8.59
N ASP A 32 1.76 18.09 9.45
CA ASP A 32 2.26 16.75 9.61
C ASP A 32 1.06 15.88 10.02
N SER A 33 0.59 15.01 9.12
CA SER A 33 -0.53 14.14 9.42
C SER A 33 -0.03 13.11 10.41
N GLN A 34 -0.22 13.37 11.69
CA GLN A 34 -0.01 12.33 12.69
C GLN A 34 -0.94 11.17 12.31
N PRO A 35 -0.41 9.94 12.13
CA PRO A 35 -1.27 8.79 11.96
C PRO A 35 -2.26 8.75 13.13
N PRO A 36 -3.52 8.37 12.90
CA PRO A 36 -4.51 8.32 13.97
C PRO A 36 -3.95 7.48 15.11
N ALA A 37 -4.01 8.01 16.33
CA ALA A 37 -3.78 7.20 17.52
C ALA A 37 -4.83 6.07 17.50
N PHE A 38 -4.38 4.81 17.49
CA PHE A 38 -5.30 3.70 17.63
C PHE A 38 -5.73 3.65 19.10
N ASP A 39 -6.99 3.97 19.37
CA ASP A 39 -7.55 3.98 20.72
C ASP A 39 -7.55 2.56 21.34
N GLU A 40 -7.47 1.52 20.52
CA GLU A 40 -7.44 0.10 20.91
C GLU A 40 -6.43 -0.70 20.05
N PRO A 41 -5.82 -1.78 20.58
CA PRO A 41 -4.94 -2.65 19.79
C PRO A 41 -5.70 -3.32 18.65
N ILE A 42 -5.09 -3.35 17.47
CA ILE A 42 -5.60 -4.06 16.31
C ILE A 42 -5.17 -5.53 16.39
N PHE A 43 -6.14 -6.45 16.34
CA PHE A 43 -5.89 -7.86 16.13
C PHE A 43 -5.99 -8.19 14.64
N CYS A 44 -4.83 -8.33 14.00
CA CYS A 44 -4.68 -8.72 12.60
C CYS A 44 -4.36 -10.21 12.49
N GLY A 45 -5.16 -10.96 11.72
CA GLY A 45 -4.92 -12.36 11.41
C GLY A 45 -4.23 -12.53 10.06
N PHE A 46 -3.07 -13.17 10.02
CA PHE A 46 -2.51 -13.67 8.75
C PHE A 46 -3.36 -14.82 8.23
N TYR A 47 -3.71 -14.77 6.94
CA TYR A 47 -4.68 -15.68 6.35
C TYR A 47 -4.05 -16.45 5.18
N THR A 48 -4.25 -17.77 5.18
CA THR A 48 -3.77 -18.68 4.13
C THR A 48 -4.83 -19.72 3.81
N ASP A 49 -4.97 -20.02 2.54
CA ASP A 49 -5.97 -20.97 2.05
C ASP A 49 -5.58 -22.44 2.31
N SER A 50 -4.28 -22.74 2.47
CA SER A 50 -3.80 -24.14 2.45
C SER A 50 -2.52 -24.43 3.23
N ALA A 51 -1.94 -23.49 3.99
CA ALA A 51 -0.77 -23.84 4.82
C ALA A 51 -1.21 -24.71 6.03
N GLY A 52 -0.97 -26.02 5.94
CA GLY A 52 -1.23 -26.98 7.01
C GLY A 52 -2.54 -27.79 6.85
N PRO A 53 -2.93 -28.57 7.86
CA PRO A 53 -4.09 -29.47 7.78
C PRO A 53 -5.46 -28.74 7.77
N PHE A 54 -5.48 -27.41 7.97
CA PHE A 54 -6.68 -26.60 8.06
C PHE A 54 -6.53 -25.32 7.22
N SER A 55 -7.59 -24.86 6.58
CA SER A 55 -7.62 -23.54 5.95
C SER A 55 -7.93 -22.46 6.99
N SER A 56 -7.43 -21.24 6.80
CA SER A 56 -7.74 -20.11 7.70
C SER A 56 -9.22 -19.73 7.70
N PHE A 57 -10.00 -20.11 6.67
CA PHE A 57 -11.42 -19.73 6.54
C PHE A 57 -12.28 -20.15 7.73
N ALA A 58 -12.15 -21.40 8.19
CA ALA A 58 -12.94 -21.89 9.33
C ALA A 58 -12.65 -21.11 10.62
N SER A 59 -11.37 -20.80 10.85
CA SER A 59 -10.94 -19.98 12.00
C SER A 59 -11.47 -18.55 11.90
N LEU A 60 -11.47 -17.96 10.69
CA LEU A 60 -12.04 -16.63 10.47
C LEU A 60 -13.55 -16.62 10.75
N VAL A 61 -14.30 -17.62 10.27
CA VAL A 61 -15.75 -17.74 10.54
C VAL A 61 -16.03 -17.83 12.04
N GLU A 62 -15.21 -18.55 12.81
CA GLU A 62 -15.42 -18.72 14.24
C GLU A 62 -14.99 -17.49 15.06
N GLN A 63 -13.88 -16.85 14.66
CA GLN A 63 -13.21 -15.82 15.45
C GLN A 63 -13.43 -14.39 14.94
N TRP A 64 -14.23 -14.19 13.89
CA TRP A 64 -14.49 -12.86 13.30
C TRP A 64 -14.82 -11.74 14.33
N PRO A 65 -15.57 -11.97 15.43
CA PRO A 65 -15.89 -10.89 16.37
C PRO A 65 -14.65 -10.33 17.10
N ARG A 66 -13.52 -11.04 17.04
CA ARG A 66 -12.25 -10.68 17.69
C ARG A 66 -11.20 -10.18 16.69
N ILE A 67 -11.44 -10.31 15.39
CA ILE A 67 -10.51 -9.97 14.32
C ILE A 67 -10.96 -8.65 13.69
N GLN A 68 -10.11 -7.63 13.73
CA GLN A 68 -10.40 -6.34 13.10
C GLN A 68 -9.84 -6.27 11.68
N GLU A 69 -8.75 -6.98 11.42
CA GLU A 69 -8.05 -6.97 10.13
C GLU A 69 -7.61 -8.39 9.75
N ILE A 70 -7.63 -8.71 8.45
CA ILE A 70 -6.96 -9.89 7.92
C ILE A 70 -5.89 -9.48 6.91
N SER A 71 -4.77 -10.20 6.93
CA SER A 71 -3.70 -10.09 5.94
C SER A 71 -3.54 -11.38 5.15
N PRO A 72 -4.32 -11.56 4.07
CA PRO A 72 -4.28 -12.77 3.27
C PRO A 72 -3.11 -12.81 2.28
N LEU A 73 -2.43 -13.94 2.19
CA LEU A 73 -1.40 -14.23 1.17
C LEU A 73 -2.05 -14.58 -0.17
N TRP A 74 -2.61 -13.58 -0.86
CA TRP A 74 -3.28 -13.75 -2.16
C TRP A 74 -2.47 -13.23 -3.34
N TYR A 75 -1.41 -12.47 -3.10
CA TYR A 75 -0.70 -11.76 -4.16
C TYR A 75 0.79 -12.03 -4.15
N TYR A 76 1.36 -12.15 -5.36
CA TYR A 76 2.79 -12.33 -5.57
C TYR A 76 3.31 -11.41 -6.67
N ILE A 77 4.32 -10.60 -6.38
CA ILE A 77 5.01 -9.78 -7.37
C ILE A 77 6.00 -10.65 -8.15
N ARG A 78 5.91 -10.66 -9.48
CA ARG A 78 6.86 -11.30 -10.39
C ARG A 78 8.07 -10.42 -10.65
N ALA A 79 9.13 -10.99 -11.21
CA ALA A 79 10.38 -10.26 -11.50
C ALA A 79 10.21 -9.06 -12.45
N ASP A 80 9.22 -9.09 -13.34
CA ASP A 80 8.89 -7.99 -14.25
C ASP A 80 8.02 -6.90 -13.59
N GLY A 81 7.63 -7.08 -12.34
CA GLY A 81 6.76 -6.18 -11.59
C GLY A 81 5.27 -6.44 -11.78
N THR A 82 4.86 -7.43 -12.58
CA THR A 82 3.45 -7.83 -12.67
C THR A 82 3.01 -8.61 -11.44
N ILE A 83 1.71 -8.59 -11.12
CA ILE A 83 1.15 -9.30 -9.96
C ILE A 83 0.46 -10.61 -10.38
N ALA A 84 0.70 -11.67 -9.63
CA ALA A 84 -0.10 -12.89 -9.64
C ALA A 84 -1.13 -12.82 -8.50
N GLU A 85 -2.33 -13.35 -8.72
CA GLU A 85 -3.40 -13.35 -7.73
C GLU A 85 -4.02 -14.74 -7.55
N ASP A 86 -4.42 -15.04 -6.33
CA ASP A 86 -5.20 -16.22 -5.93
C ASP A 86 -6.14 -15.84 -4.78
N ILE A 87 -7.17 -15.06 -5.09
CA ILE A 87 -8.05 -14.46 -4.09
C ILE A 87 -9.10 -15.48 -3.64
N ASP A 88 -9.17 -15.76 -2.33
CA ASP A 88 -10.31 -16.46 -1.75
C ASP A 88 -11.53 -15.53 -1.65
N GLN A 89 -12.40 -15.64 -2.64
CA GLN A 89 -13.63 -14.86 -2.75
C GLN A 89 -14.58 -15.08 -1.56
N LYS A 90 -14.55 -16.24 -0.90
CA LYS A 90 -15.39 -16.51 0.28
C LYS A 90 -14.91 -15.71 1.48
N ALA A 91 -13.60 -15.70 1.72
CA ALA A 91 -12.99 -14.91 2.78
C ALA A 91 -13.17 -13.40 2.54
N LEU A 92 -12.99 -12.93 1.31
CA LEU A 92 -13.22 -11.53 0.95
C LEU A 92 -14.70 -11.12 1.17
N ALA A 93 -15.64 -11.97 0.77
CA ALA A 93 -17.06 -11.72 1.00
C ALA A 93 -17.40 -11.65 2.50
N LEU A 94 -16.89 -12.59 3.30
CA LEU A 94 -17.09 -12.61 4.75
C LEU A 94 -16.51 -11.37 5.42
N ALA A 95 -15.29 -10.95 5.04
CA ALA A 95 -14.65 -9.77 5.60
C ALA A 95 -15.50 -8.51 5.35
N ARG A 96 -16.00 -8.34 4.12
CA ARG A 96 -16.92 -7.25 3.76
C ARG A 96 -18.22 -7.31 4.56
N GLU A 97 -18.84 -8.49 4.68
CA GLU A 97 -20.08 -8.67 5.45
C GLU A 97 -19.91 -8.28 6.93
N LYS A 98 -18.75 -8.61 7.51
CA LYS A 98 -18.46 -8.39 8.93
C LYS A 98 -17.74 -7.08 9.24
N ASN A 99 -17.47 -6.24 8.23
CA ASN A 99 -16.66 -5.02 8.34
C ASN A 99 -15.25 -5.28 8.91
N ILE A 100 -14.64 -6.41 8.55
CA ILE A 100 -13.24 -6.71 8.84
C ILE A 100 -12.42 -6.05 7.73
N LYS A 101 -11.40 -5.27 8.09
CA LYS A 101 -10.53 -4.67 7.08
C LYS A 101 -9.68 -5.72 6.40
N VAL A 102 -9.41 -5.53 5.12
CA VAL A 102 -8.57 -6.43 4.33
C VAL A 102 -7.29 -5.70 3.94
N ILE A 103 -6.16 -6.21 4.43
CA ILE A 103 -4.81 -5.69 4.20
C ILE A 103 -3.98 -6.78 3.51
N PRO A 104 -4.17 -7.05 2.20
CA PRO A 104 -3.56 -8.21 1.55
C PRO A 104 -2.05 -8.23 1.73
N LEU A 105 -1.54 -9.40 2.09
CA LEU A 105 -0.12 -9.69 2.10
C LEU A 105 0.32 -9.94 0.66
N VAL A 106 1.36 -9.22 0.24
CA VAL A 106 1.98 -9.32 -1.08
C VAL A 106 3.40 -9.85 -0.91
N ALA A 107 3.60 -11.09 -1.33
CA ALA A 107 4.91 -11.74 -1.34
C ALA A 107 5.61 -11.56 -2.70
N PHE A 108 6.82 -12.10 -2.82
CA PHE A 108 7.64 -11.99 -4.03
C PHE A 108 7.86 -13.37 -4.66
N ALA A 109 7.38 -13.57 -5.89
CA ALA A 109 7.52 -14.83 -6.60
C ALA A 109 8.99 -15.16 -6.84
N ALA A 110 9.40 -16.39 -6.54
CA ALA A 110 10.77 -16.88 -6.73
C ALA A 110 11.88 -15.99 -6.12
N ASN A 111 11.58 -15.19 -5.09
CA ASN A 111 12.46 -14.16 -4.51
C ASN A 111 12.81 -13.02 -5.48
N SER A 112 11.83 -12.52 -6.23
CA SER A 112 11.95 -11.34 -7.11
C SER A 112 12.26 -10.03 -6.37
N SER A 113 12.25 -10.01 -5.03
CA SER A 113 12.40 -8.82 -4.19
C SER A 113 13.62 -7.97 -4.55
N SER A 114 14.80 -8.58 -4.74
CA SER A 114 16.01 -7.85 -5.15
C SER A 114 15.87 -7.18 -6.52
N ILE A 115 15.20 -7.83 -7.48
CA ILE A 115 14.98 -7.28 -8.83
C ILE A 115 14.07 -6.05 -8.74
N ILE A 116 12.97 -6.13 -7.99
CA ILE A 116 12.05 -5.02 -7.80
C ILE A 116 12.74 -3.81 -7.14
N LEU A 117 13.68 -4.05 -6.22
CA LEU A 117 14.41 -2.97 -5.56
C LEU A 117 15.40 -2.27 -6.49
N ILE A 118 16.07 -2.99 -7.39
CA ILE A 118 17.12 -2.41 -8.26
C ILE A 118 16.58 -1.91 -9.61
N GLU A 119 15.58 -2.57 -10.20
CA GLU A 119 15.09 -2.26 -11.54
C GLU A 119 13.95 -1.23 -11.51
N PRO A 120 14.16 0.03 -11.98
CA PRO A 120 13.15 1.07 -11.87
C PRO A 120 11.85 0.77 -12.62
N ALA A 121 11.95 0.12 -13.79
CA ALA A 121 10.78 -0.23 -14.60
C ALA A 121 9.91 -1.29 -13.91
N ALA A 122 10.53 -2.35 -13.36
CA ALA A 122 9.81 -3.39 -12.62
C ALA A 122 9.16 -2.82 -11.35
N ARG A 123 9.87 -1.94 -10.62
CA ARG A 123 9.31 -1.23 -9.46
C ARG A 123 8.11 -0.36 -9.82
N GLN A 124 8.20 0.38 -10.92
CA GLN A 124 7.09 1.22 -11.37
C GLN A 124 5.88 0.37 -11.76
N SER A 125 6.09 -0.75 -12.46
CA SER A 125 5.04 -1.72 -12.79
C SER A 125 4.37 -2.26 -11.51
N ALA A 126 5.18 -2.71 -10.54
CA ALA A 126 4.67 -3.25 -9.29
C ALA A 126 3.84 -2.20 -8.53
N VAL A 127 4.34 -0.98 -8.37
CA VAL A 127 3.58 0.10 -7.69
C VAL A 127 2.27 0.39 -8.41
N GLN A 128 2.25 0.41 -9.74
CA GLN A 128 1.05 0.70 -10.51
C GLN A 128 0.00 -0.42 -10.36
N ASP A 129 0.42 -1.68 -10.40
CA ASP A 129 -0.45 -2.83 -10.23
C ASP A 129 -0.97 -2.93 -8.80
N LEU A 130 -0.15 -2.64 -7.78
CA LEU A 130 -0.58 -2.58 -6.37
C LEU A 130 -1.68 -1.54 -6.16
N ILE A 131 -1.51 -0.34 -6.73
CA ILE A 131 -2.54 0.72 -6.67
C ILE A 131 -3.81 0.26 -7.39
N TRP A 132 -3.68 -0.45 -8.51
CA TRP A 132 -4.83 -0.97 -9.25
C TRP A 132 -5.62 -1.99 -8.42
N ILE A 133 -4.98 -3.04 -7.90
CA ILE A 133 -5.68 -4.09 -7.13
C ILE A 133 -6.31 -3.57 -5.84
N MET A 134 -5.69 -2.58 -5.18
CA MET A 134 -6.26 -1.92 -4.01
C MET A 134 -7.57 -1.21 -4.35
N ARG A 135 -7.61 -0.49 -5.47
CA ARG A 135 -8.81 0.25 -5.91
C ARG A 135 -9.90 -0.69 -6.40
N GLU A 136 -9.54 -1.68 -7.22
CA GLU A 136 -10.48 -2.62 -7.82
C GLU A 136 -11.23 -3.43 -6.74
N ASN A 137 -10.51 -3.87 -5.71
CA ASN A 137 -11.10 -4.70 -4.66
C ASN A 137 -11.56 -3.92 -3.42
N GLY A 138 -11.27 -2.62 -3.35
CA GLY A 138 -11.61 -1.77 -2.20
C GLY A 138 -10.89 -2.20 -0.91
N TYR A 139 -9.60 -2.53 -1.00
CA TYR A 139 -8.80 -2.91 0.17
C TYR A 139 -8.46 -1.70 1.05
N ASP A 140 -8.34 -1.93 2.35
CA ASP A 140 -8.08 -0.91 3.37
C ASP A 140 -6.59 -0.55 3.50
N GLY A 141 -5.73 -1.33 2.85
CA GLY A 141 -4.28 -1.21 2.90
C GLY A 141 -3.60 -2.33 2.13
N ILE A 142 -2.28 -2.41 2.28
CA ILE A 142 -1.48 -3.50 1.71
C ILE A 142 -0.31 -3.80 2.64
N ASN A 143 0.03 -5.07 2.79
CA ASN A 143 1.17 -5.54 3.57
C ASN A 143 2.23 -6.10 2.61
N ILE A 144 3.37 -5.43 2.46
CA ILE A 144 4.43 -5.86 1.53
C ILE A 144 5.41 -6.76 2.28
N ASP A 145 5.40 -8.05 1.96
CA ASP A 145 6.17 -9.09 2.65
C ASP A 145 7.52 -9.33 1.96
N MET A 146 8.43 -8.37 2.14
CA MET A 146 9.79 -8.44 1.61
C MET A 146 10.68 -9.31 2.50
N GLU A 147 10.62 -10.62 2.29
CA GLU A 147 11.53 -11.57 2.92
C GLU A 147 12.78 -11.85 2.06
N ILE A 148 13.87 -12.24 2.74
CA ILE A 148 15.12 -12.73 2.12
C ILE A 148 15.56 -11.85 0.93
N VAL A 149 15.74 -10.55 1.16
CA VAL A 149 16.31 -9.65 0.14
C VAL A 149 17.77 -10.06 -0.09
N LYS A 150 18.00 -10.73 -1.23
CA LYS A 150 19.31 -11.33 -1.54
C LYS A 150 20.26 -10.30 -2.12
N ASP A 151 21.45 -10.24 -1.55
CA ASP A 151 22.64 -9.75 -2.23
C ASP A 151 23.24 -10.89 -3.06
N ALA A 152 23.57 -10.62 -4.32
CA ALA A 152 24.18 -11.60 -5.21
C ALA A 152 25.52 -12.15 -4.69
N SER A 153 26.21 -11.44 -3.79
CA SER A 153 27.49 -11.86 -3.22
C SER A 153 27.40 -12.77 -1.99
N ARG A 154 26.20 -13.08 -1.51
CA ARG A 154 25.99 -13.83 -0.25
C ARG A 154 25.11 -15.06 -0.46
N ASP A 155 25.49 -16.18 0.17
CA ASP A 155 24.63 -17.37 0.26
C ASP A 155 23.62 -17.20 1.40
N TYR A 156 22.34 -17.39 1.09
CA TYR A 156 21.20 -17.30 2.02
C TYR A 156 20.55 -18.67 2.31
N THR A 157 21.20 -19.75 1.89
CA THR A 157 20.72 -21.12 2.12
C THR A 157 20.51 -21.45 3.60
N PRO A 158 21.41 -21.05 4.53
CA PRO A 158 21.22 -21.32 5.96
C PRO A 158 19.96 -20.68 6.55
N GLU A 159 19.71 -19.40 6.25
CA GLU A 159 18.54 -18.66 6.73
C GLU A 159 17.26 -19.25 6.17
N ARG A 160 17.23 -19.55 4.86
CA ARG A 160 16.09 -20.23 4.23
C ARG A 160 15.79 -21.56 4.91
N ASN A 161 16.81 -22.36 5.19
CA ASN A 161 16.62 -23.67 5.82
C ASN A 161 16.17 -23.53 7.29
N GLY A 162 16.57 -22.47 7.99
CA GLY A 162 16.12 -22.18 9.35
C GLY A 162 14.63 -21.83 9.43
N LEU A 163 14.08 -21.17 8.39
CA LEU A 163 12.66 -20.80 8.29
C LEU A 163 11.72 -21.99 8.02
N THR A 164 12.22 -23.21 7.88
CA THR A 164 11.40 -24.41 7.64
C THR A 164 11.50 -25.46 8.74
N GLN A 165 12.15 -25.14 9.86
CA GLN A 165 12.41 -26.07 10.97
C GLN A 165 11.39 -25.97 12.12
N PHE A 166 10.14 -25.60 11.83
CA PHE A 166 9.08 -25.50 12.82
C PHE A 166 8.41 -26.85 13.09
#